data_AF-A0A4V6WQR0-F1
#
_entry.id   AF-A0A4V6WQR0-F1
#
_cell.length_a   1.000
_cell.length_b   1.000
_cell.length_c   1.000
_cell.angle_alpha   90.00
_cell.angle_beta   90.00
_cell.angle_gamma   90.00
#
_symmetry.space_group_name_H-M   'P 1'
#
loop_
_entity.id
_entity.type
_entity.pdbx_description
1 polymer ?
#
loop_
_entity_poly.entity_id
_entity_poly.type
_entity_poly.pdbx_seq_one_letter_code
_entity_poly.pdbx_strand_id
1 'polypeptide(L)'
;MPLPKKEVPLLVARPLSPARSFAPEALQDLTALSGVRRRPSLPEGHFQGFGALARRSLQAFLLAVLAPGCLVTAEPVTYEPQQTPPILVASGLDPDPRSILLVGGDLGLPEFPIVASVASEDAGESVKVALYVDYGEMNAFNQPFRWAFPNFQELPAATLADGPRPLVGVRWNSTVYPLDAGCHRLTLVVTHEFDTQTGCPKDLRDSSQITWQFRQCGVGDCPPILENCPSAAASCPLDPTAATGDMKDAGTTGG
;
A
#
# COMPACT_ATOMS: atom_id res chain seq x y z
N MET A 1 36.27 13.41 -54.20
CA MET A 1 35.33 14.17 -53.35
C MET A 1 35.73 13.94 -51.89
N PRO A 2 36.13 14.97 -51.14
CA PRO A 2 36.58 14.82 -49.76
C PRO A 2 35.39 14.76 -48.79
N LEU A 3 35.45 13.84 -47.83
CA LEU A 3 34.44 13.65 -46.78
C LEU A 3 34.47 14.82 -45.77
N PRO A 4 33.31 15.31 -45.30
CA PRO A 4 33.25 16.39 -44.34
C PRO A 4 33.75 15.91 -42.96
N LYS A 5 34.70 16.66 -42.39
CA LYS A 5 35.18 16.47 -41.02
C LYS A 5 34.05 16.81 -40.05
N LYS A 6 33.64 15.82 -39.26
CA LYS A 6 32.64 15.95 -38.20
C LYS A 6 33.33 16.53 -36.97
N GLU A 7 33.06 17.80 -36.67
CA GLU A 7 33.53 18.45 -35.45
C GLU A 7 32.80 17.86 -34.23
N VAL A 8 33.57 17.40 -33.26
CA VAL A 8 33.07 16.85 -32.00
C VAL A 8 33.00 18.02 -31.00
N PRO A 9 31.82 18.37 -30.47
CA PRO A 9 31.72 19.45 -29.49
C PRO A 9 32.37 19.02 -28.18
N LEU A 10 33.32 19.84 -27.73
CA LEU A 10 34.03 19.71 -26.47
C LEU A 10 33.04 19.96 -25.32
N LEU A 11 32.64 18.91 -24.62
CA LEU A 11 31.80 19.00 -23.42
C LEU A 11 32.58 19.69 -22.29
N VAL A 12 32.19 20.93 -21.99
CA VAL A 12 32.69 21.69 -20.83
C VAL A 12 32.06 21.09 -19.58
N ALA A 13 32.88 20.38 -18.79
CA ALA A 13 32.48 19.86 -17.49
C ALA A 13 32.14 21.04 -16.55
N ARG A 14 30.88 21.13 -16.14
CA ARG A 14 30.46 22.07 -15.08
C ARG A 14 30.98 21.57 -13.72
N PRO A 15 31.50 22.45 -12.86
CA PRO A 15 31.94 22.08 -11.53
C PRO A 15 30.75 21.61 -10.68
N LEU A 16 30.94 20.47 -10.01
CA LEU A 16 30.03 19.91 -9.02
C LEU A 16 29.87 20.91 -7.86
N SER A 17 28.64 21.38 -7.65
CA SER A 17 28.28 22.14 -6.45
C SER A 17 28.50 21.27 -5.21
N PRO A 18 29.06 21.82 -4.11
CA PRO A 18 29.27 21.08 -2.88
C PRO A 18 27.93 20.65 -2.27
N ALA A 19 27.88 19.38 -1.88
CA ALA A 19 26.76 18.76 -1.18
C ALA A 19 26.37 19.60 0.04
N ARG A 20 25.13 20.09 0.07
CA ARG A 20 24.52 20.61 1.30
C ARG A 20 24.35 19.43 2.25
N SER A 21 25.24 19.38 3.24
CA SER A 21 25.05 18.60 4.46
C SER A 21 23.77 19.07 5.13
N PHE A 22 22.74 18.23 5.08
CA PHE A 22 21.57 18.38 5.92
C PHE A 22 21.97 17.97 7.34
N ALA A 23 22.07 18.97 8.22
CA ALA A 23 22.16 18.75 9.65
C ALA A 23 20.91 18.00 10.12
N PRO A 24 21.03 17.04 11.05
CA PRO A 24 19.87 16.47 11.71
C PRO A 24 19.22 17.56 12.59
N GLU A 25 18.02 18.00 12.21
CA GLU A 25 17.17 18.73 13.13
C GLU A 25 16.86 17.82 14.31
N ALA A 26 17.48 18.15 15.44
CA ALA A 26 17.13 17.64 16.74
C ALA A 26 15.66 17.96 17.00
N LEU A 27 14.80 16.94 16.87
CA LEU A 27 13.41 17.03 17.28
C LEU A 27 13.39 17.00 18.81
N GLN A 28 13.42 18.20 19.37
CA GLN A 28 13.29 18.47 20.78
C GLN A 28 11.91 18.05 21.27
N ASP A 29 11.93 17.17 22.26
CA ASP A 29 11.06 17.14 23.44
C ASP A 29 9.91 18.15 23.48
N LEU A 30 8.68 17.63 23.38
CA LEU A 30 7.53 18.21 24.09
C LEU A 30 6.64 17.09 24.64
N THR A 31 7.18 16.29 25.56
CA THR A 31 6.34 15.55 26.52
C THR A 31 6.13 16.44 27.76
N ALA A 32 5.29 17.45 27.62
CA ALA A 32 4.84 18.28 28.74
C ALA A 32 3.70 17.59 29.49
N LEU A 33 4.03 16.67 30.40
CA LEU A 33 3.15 16.27 31.51
C LEU A 33 3.80 16.67 32.84
N SER A 34 4.02 17.98 32.98
CA SER A 34 4.37 18.58 34.26
C SER A 34 3.10 18.90 35.05
N GLY A 35 2.90 18.12 36.11
CA GLY A 35 2.60 18.71 37.41
C GLY A 35 1.14 18.84 37.81
N VAL A 36 0.69 17.89 38.63
CA VAL A 36 0.19 18.19 39.98
C VAL A 36 0.53 17.00 40.88
N ARG A 37 1.75 16.98 41.44
CA ARG A 37 2.07 16.16 42.61
C ARG A 37 1.55 16.90 43.85
N ARG A 38 0.35 16.57 44.32
CA ARG A 38 -0.03 16.89 45.71
C ARG A 38 0.81 16.01 46.62
N ARG A 39 1.76 16.61 47.36
CA ARG A 39 2.38 15.98 48.53
C ARG A 39 1.32 15.91 49.63
N PRO A 40 0.91 14.73 50.11
CA PRO A 40 0.25 14.66 51.40
C PRO A 40 1.31 14.88 52.48
N SER A 41 1.11 15.91 53.29
CA SER A 41 1.78 16.09 54.57
C SER A 41 1.47 14.88 55.46
N LEU A 42 2.51 14.12 55.80
CA LEU A 42 2.48 13.06 56.80
C LEU A 42 2.21 13.67 58.18
N PRO A 43 1.14 13.26 58.89
CA PRO A 43 1.08 13.48 60.34
C PRO A 43 2.06 12.51 61.02
N GLU A 44 3.05 13.06 61.71
CA GLU A 44 3.78 12.37 62.76
C GLU A 44 2.78 11.97 63.85
N GLY A 45 2.48 10.68 63.96
CA GLY A 45 1.46 10.20 64.88
C GLY A 45 1.54 8.70 65.11
N HIS A 46 2.24 8.34 66.18
CA HIS A 46 2.03 7.13 66.99
C HIS A 46 2.31 5.78 66.33
N PHE A 47 3.54 5.31 66.55
CA PHE A 47 3.90 3.90 66.54
C PHE A 47 3.19 3.15 67.69
N GLN A 48 1.97 2.67 67.43
CA GLN A 48 1.37 1.60 68.22
C GLN A 48 0.74 0.58 67.27
N GLY A 49 1.33 -0.62 67.19
CA GLY A 49 0.64 -1.81 66.70
C GLY A 49 1.19 -2.46 65.42
N PHE A 50 2.43 -2.93 65.43
CA PHE A 50 3.00 -3.80 64.37
C PHE A 50 2.35 -5.19 64.24
N GLY A 51 1.35 -5.53 65.06
CA GLY A 51 0.67 -6.84 65.01
C GLY A 51 -0.50 -6.95 64.03
N ALA A 52 -0.95 -5.86 63.40
CA ALA A 52 -2.22 -5.85 62.65
C ALA A 52 -2.09 -5.94 61.12
N LEU A 53 -0.90 -5.67 60.55
CA LEU A 53 -0.71 -5.62 59.09
C LEU A 53 -0.59 -7.01 58.44
N ALA A 54 -0.03 -7.99 59.14
CA ALA A 54 0.11 -9.36 58.62
C ALA A 54 -1.24 -10.08 58.41
N ARG A 55 -2.30 -9.68 59.13
CA ARG A 55 -3.64 -10.26 58.97
C ARG A 55 -4.41 -9.73 57.76
N ARG A 56 -4.10 -8.51 57.29
CA ARG A 56 -4.82 -7.90 56.16
C ARG A 56 -4.36 -8.41 54.80
N SER A 57 -3.09 -8.79 54.64
CA SER A 57 -2.60 -9.40 53.40
C SER A 57 -3.16 -10.80 53.15
N LEU A 58 -3.40 -11.58 54.22
CA LEU A 58 -3.99 -12.92 54.11
C LEU A 58 -5.46 -12.89 53.65
N GLN A 59 -6.20 -11.86 54.06
CA GLN A 59 -7.60 -11.66 53.65
C GLN A 59 -7.73 -11.25 52.18
N ALA A 60 -6.79 -10.47 51.65
CA ALA A 60 -6.79 -10.08 50.24
C ALA A 60 -6.48 -11.29 49.31
N PHE A 61 -5.58 -12.18 49.72
CA PHE A 61 -5.27 -13.38 48.94
C PHE A 61 -6.45 -14.38 48.92
N LEU A 62 -7.18 -14.51 50.03
CA LEU A 62 -8.34 -15.41 50.09
C LEU A 62 -9.51 -14.94 49.20
N LEU A 63 -9.72 -13.62 49.07
CA LEU A 63 -10.74 -13.06 48.18
C LEU A 63 -10.40 -13.23 46.70
N ALA A 64 -9.11 -13.27 46.33
CA ALA A 64 -8.69 -13.51 44.95
C ALA A 64 -8.91 -14.97 44.51
N VAL A 65 -8.87 -15.93 45.43
CA VAL A 65 -9.09 -17.37 45.13
C VAL A 65 -10.59 -17.70 45.00
N LEU A 66 -11.49 -16.87 45.53
CA LEU A 66 -12.94 -17.05 45.44
C LEU A 66 -13.58 -16.32 44.26
N ALA A 67 -12.79 -15.66 43.40
CA ALA A 67 -13.32 -15.12 42.16
C ALA A 67 -13.76 -16.30 41.28
N PRO A 68 -15.04 -16.38 40.86
CA PRO A 68 -15.50 -17.41 39.94
C PRO A 68 -14.77 -17.22 38.60
N GLY A 69 -13.70 -17.99 38.41
CA GLY A 69 -13.06 -18.11 37.10
C GLY A 69 -14.02 -18.87 36.20
N CYS A 70 -14.60 -18.19 35.21
CA CYS A 70 -15.29 -18.87 34.13
C CYS A 70 -14.26 -19.71 33.37
N LEU A 71 -14.19 -21.00 33.69
CA LEU A 71 -13.39 -21.96 32.95
C LEU A 71 -14.09 -22.16 31.61
N VAL A 72 -13.58 -21.48 30.58
CA VAL A 72 -14.06 -21.64 29.20
C VAL A 72 -13.59 -23.02 28.74
N THR A 73 -14.43 -24.04 28.95
CA THR A 73 -14.18 -25.43 28.52
C THR A 73 -14.55 -25.69 27.06
N ALA A 74 -15.17 -24.71 26.40
CA ALA A 74 -15.44 -24.86 24.98
C ALA A 74 -14.10 -24.86 24.24
N GLU A 75 -13.79 -25.95 23.55
CA GLU A 75 -12.73 -25.94 22.56
C GLU A 75 -13.00 -24.76 21.62
N PRO A 76 -12.01 -23.88 21.39
CA PRO A 76 -12.19 -22.76 20.50
C PRO A 76 -12.67 -23.31 19.16
N VAL A 77 -13.82 -22.80 18.70
CA VAL A 77 -14.37 -23.22 17.41
C VAL A 77 -13.32 -22.89 16.37
N THR A 78 -12.66 -23.93 15.86
CA THR A 78 -11.62 -23.79 14.84
C THR A 78 -12.36 -23.69 13.52
N TYR A 79 -12.47 -22.48 13.01
CA TYR A 79 -12.92 -22.27 11.64
C TYR A 79 -11.73 -22.50 10.72
N GLU A 80 -11.94 -23.23 9.62
CA GLU A 80 -10.96 -23.21 8.55
C GLU A 80 -10.93 -21.79 7.98
N PRO A 81 -9.75 -21.14 7.93
CA PRO A 81 -9.63 -19.79 7.41
C PRO A 81 -10.11 -19.78 5.96
N GLN A 82 -11.10 -18.95 5.67
CA GLN A 82 -11.58 -18.74 4.31
C GLN A 82 -10.70 -17.69 3.64
N GLN A 83 -10.25 -17.99 2.42
CA GLN A 83 -9.51 -17.04 1.62
C GLN A 83 -10.33 -15.75 1.43
N THR A 84 -9.69 -14.61 1.63
CA THR A 84 -10.28 -13.28 1.44
C THR A 84 -9.53 -12.53 0.36
N PRO A 85 -10.19 -11.65 -0.40
CA PRO A 85 -9.50 -10.80 -1.37
C PRO A 85 -8.36 -10.00 -0.74
N PRO A 86 -7.22 -9.84 -1.44
CA PRO A 86 -6.13 -8.97 -0.99
C PRO A 86 -6.60 -7.52 -0.92
N ILE A 87 -6.29 -6.84 0.18
CA ILE A 87 -6.68 -5.44 0.42
C ILE A 87 -5.43 -4.57 0.50
N LEU A 88 -5.37 -3.55 -0.36
CA LEU A 88 -4.36 -2.50 -0.27
C LEU A 88 -4.68 -1.54 0.89
N VAL A 89 -3.75 -1.40 1.83
CA VAL A 89 -3.92 -0.56 3.02
C VAL A 89 -3.64 0.90 2.70
N ALA A 90 -4.69 1.69 2.56
CA ALA A 90 -4.63 3.08 2.10
C ALA A 90 -3.74 4.01 2.96
N SER A 91 -3.64 3.75 4.27
CA SER A 91 -2.82 4.57 5.18
C SER A 91 -1.31 4.39 4.99
N GLY A 92 -0.88 3.32 4.31
CA GLY A 92 0.53 3.03 4.05
C GLY A 92 0.98 3.35 2.62
N LEU A 93 0.16 4.09 1.85
CA LEU A 93 0.47 4.43 0.47
C LEU A 93 1.38 5.66 0.40
N ASP A 94 2.53 5.52 -0.26
CA ASP A 94 3.44 6.61 -0.60
C ASP A 94 3.96 6.37 -2.03
N PRO A 95 3.78 7.29 -2.99
CA PRO A 95 3.15 8.62 -2.86
C PRO A 95 1.65 8.58 -2.55
N ASP A 96 1.09 9.70 -2.05
CA ASP A 96 -0.36 9.81 -1.84
C ASP A 96 -1.09 9.73 -3.21
N PRO A 97 -2.01 8.77 -3.43
CA PRO A 97 -2.75 8.63 -4.69
C PRO A 97 -3.62 9.84 -5.03
N ARG A 98 -3.88 10.73 -4.08
CA ARG A 98 -4.60 12.00 -4.29
C ARG A 98 -3.71 13.12 -4.81
N SER A 99 -2.39 12.93 -4.79
CA SER A 99 -1.41 13.88 -5.33
C SER A 99 -1.15 13.60 -6.80
N ILE A 100 -0.89 14.66 -7.57
CA ILE A 100 -0.47 14.56 -8.96
C ILE A 100 1.06 14.63 -8.99
N LEU A 101 1.71 13.57 -9.45
CA LEU A 101 3.16 13.50 -9.50
C LEU A 101 3.70 14.10 -10.80
N LEU A 102 4.84 14.78 -10.74
CA LEU A 102 5.58 15.22 -11.93
C LEU A 102 6.74 14.25 -12.16
N VAL A 103 6.84 13.69 -13.37
CA VAL A 103 7.75 12.61 -13.72
C VAL A 103 8.51 12.95 -15.00
N GLY A 104 9.80 12.63 -15.06
CA GLY A 104 10.63 12.84 -16.25
C GLY A 104 10.92 14.31 -16.60
N GLY A 105 11.55 14.52 -17.76
CA GLY A 105 12.00 15.84 -18.20
C GLY A 105 13.03 16.48 -17.25
N ASP A 106 13.16 17.80 -17.31
CA ASP A 106 14.09 18.56 -16.45
C ASP A 106 13.50 18.88 -15.05
N LEU A 107 12.17 18.78 -14.92
CA LEU A 107 11.41 19.22 -13.74
C LEU A 107 10.81 18.09 -12.92
N GLY A 108 10.54 16.94 -13.54
CA GLY A 108 9.92 15.78 -12.89
C GLY A 108 10.94 14.86 -12.23
N LEU A 109 10.42 13.99 -11.37
CA LEU A 109 11.23 12.95 -10.73
C LEU A 109 11.61 11.89 -11.77
N PRO A 110 12.89 11.52 -11.92
CA PRO A 110 13.29 10.43 -12.81
C PRO A 110 12.86 9.05 -12.27
N GLU A 111 12.71 8.95 -10.95
CA GLU A 111 12.30 7.74 -10.26
C GLU A 111 11.68 8.08 -8.90
N PHE A 112 10.79 7.21 -8.42
CA PHE A 112 10.25 7.27 -7.06
C PHE A 112 9.87 5.87 -6.57
N PRO A 113 10.01 5.58 -5.26
CA PRO A 113 9.53 4.34 -4.68
C PRO A 113 8.00 4.33 -4.62
N ILE A 114 7.40 3.14 -4.69
CA ILE A 114 5.98 2.93 -4.41
C ILE A 114 5.90 2.07 -3.16
N VAL A 115 5.51 2.70 -2.06
CA VAL A 115 5.26 2.04 -0.79
C VAL A 115 3.78 1.73 -0.71
N ALA A 116 3.47 0.48 -0.42
CA ALA A 116 2.12 0.03 -0.10
C ALA A 116 2.21 -1.17 0.84
N SER A 117 1.09 -1.56 1.42
CA SER A 117 0.98 -2.80 2.18
C SER A 117 -0.31 -3.54 1.82
N VAL A 118 -0.24 -4.86 1.90
CA VAL A 118 -1.36 -5.77 1.57
C VAL A 118 -1.76 -6.56 2.81
N ALA A 119 -3.06 -6.60 3.09
CA ALA A 119 -3.64 -7.46 4.13
C ALA A 119 -4.64 -8.43 3.49
N SER A 120 -4.55 -9.71 3.83
CA SER A 120 -5.47 -10.75 3.40
C SER A 120 -5.33 -12.01 4.24
N GLU A 121 -6.37 -12.85 4.20
CA GLU A 121 -6.35 -14.26 4.52
C GLU A 121 -6.12 -15.04 3.22
N ASP A 122 -4.95 -15.63 3.02
CA ASP A 122 -4.60 -16.21 1.70
C ASP A 122 -4.84 -17.73 1.61
N ALA A 123 -5.20 -18.39 2.71
CA ALA A 123 -5.42 -19.84 2.76
C ALA A 123 -4.25 -20.69 2.19
N GLY A 124 -3.01 -20.18 2.28
CA GLY A 124 -1.80 -20.84 1.77
C GLY A 124 -1.39 -20.44 0.35
N GLU A 125 -2.18 -19.61 -0.34
CA GLU A 125 -1.84 -19.07 -1.65
C GLU A 125 -1.00 -17.79 -1.54
N SER A 126 -0.17 -17.52 -2.54
CA SER A 126 0.59 -16.28 -2.61
C SER A 126 -0.25 -15.15 -3.20
N VAL A 127 0.06 -13.90 -2.82
CA VAL A 127 -0.52 -12.72 -3.47
C VAL A 127 0.45 -12.19 -4.51
N LYS A 128 -0.02 -12.01 -5.73
CA LYS A 128 0.73 -11.46 -6.85
C LYS A 128 0.45 -9.97 -6.98
N VAL A 129 1.48 -9.22 -7.31
CA VAL A 129 1.42 -7.76 -7.39
C VAL A 129 1.87 -7.30 -8.76
N ALA A 130 1.03 -6.52 -9.43
CA ALA A 130 1.30 -5.95 -10.74
C ALA A 130 1.26 -4.43 -10.71
N LEU A 131 2.15 -3.81 -11.48
CA LEU A 131 2.12 -2.38 -11.74
C LEU A 131 1.87 -2.16 -13.23
N TYR A 132 0.86 -1.35 -13.55
CA TYR A 132 0.41 -1.07 -14.91
C TYR A 132 0.49 0.41 -15.21
N VAL A 133 0.81 0.74 -16.45
CA VAL A 133 0.72 2.10 -16.99
C VAL A 133 -0.47 2.20 -17.93
N ASP A 134 -1.27 3.25 -17.74
CA ASP A 134 -2.49 3.55 -18.48
C ASP A 134 -3.45 2.35 -18.48
N TYR A 135 -3.67 1.80 -17.28
CA TYR A 135 -4.56 0.65 -17.08
C TYR A 135 -5.99 0.95 -17.55
N GLY A 136 -6.50 0.02 -18.35
CA GLY A 136 -7.76 0.03 -19.05
C GLY A 136 -7.71 0.59 -20.48
N GLU A 137 -6.56 1.03 -20.96
CA GLU A 137 -6.34 1.25 -22.40
C GLU A 137 -5.91 -0.04 -23.08
N MET A 138 -6.59 -0.43 -24.15
CA MET A 138 -6.26 -1.65 -24.89
C MET A 138 -4.99 -1.46 -25.73
N ASN A 139 -3.99 -2.32 -25.51
CA ASN A 139 -2.79 -2.35 -26.33
C ASN A 139 -2.97 -3.21 -27.60
N ALA A 140 -1.90 -3.31 -28.41
CA ALA A 140 -1.89 -4.10 -29.64
C ALA A 140 -2.13 -5.62 -29.44
N PHE A 141 -2.02 -6.11 -28.19
CA PHE A 141 -2.25 -7.50 -27.81
C PHE A 141 -3.60 -7.71 -27.11
N ASN A 142 -4.50 -6.72 -27.13
CA ASN A 142 -5.80 -6.76 -26.46
C ASN A 142 -5.69 -6.95 -24.92
N GLN A 143 -4.63 -6.41 -24.33
CA GLN A 143 -4.48 -6.34 -22.88
C GLN A 143 -4.88 -4.92 -22.41
N PRO A 144 -5.53 -4.77 -21.26
CA PRO A 144 -6.08 -3.50 -20.79
C PRO A 144 -5.01 -2.69 -20.05
N PHE A 145 -3.86 -2.48 -20.68
CA PHE A 145 -2.83 -1.55 -20.22
C PHE A 145 -1.88 -1.25 -21.36
N ARG A 146 -1.31 -0.05 -21.34
CA ARG A 146 -0.23 0.30 -22.27
C ARG A 146 1.03 -0.49 -21.96
N TRP A 147 1.46 -0.51 -20.69
CA TRP A 147 2.62 -1.28 -20.22
C TRP A 147 2.34 -1.98 -18.89
N ALA A 148 3.00 -3.13 -18.71
CA ALA A 148 3.06 -3.88 -17.47
C ALA A 148 4.51 -4.05 -17.02
N PHE A 149 4.73 -4.04 -15.72
CA PHE A 149 6.04 -4.32 -15.14
C PHE A 149 6.25 -5.84 -15.12
N PRO A 150 7.31 -6.37 -15.76
CA PRO A 150 7.45 -7.80 -16.03
C PRO A 150 7.74 -8.65 -14.78
N ASN A 151 8.11 -8.02 -13.66
CA ASN A 151 8.43 -8.69 -12.41
C ASN A 151 7.29 -8.50 -11.43
N PHE A 152 6.28 -9.36 -11.52
CA PHE A 152 5.26 -9.42 -10.49
C PHE A 152 5.94 -9.80 -9.18
N GLN A 153 5.88 -8.92 -8.18
CA GLN A 153 6.31 -9.28 -6.85
C GLN A 153 5.29 -10.27 -6.29
N GLU A 154 5.79 -11.37 -5.76
CA GLU A 154 4.95 -12.36 -5.09
C GLU A 154 5.15 -12.21 -3.58
N LEU A 155 4.06 -11.98 -2.87
CA LEU A 155 4.03 -11.97 -1.42
C LEU A 155 3.72 -13.39 -0.95
N PRO A 156 4.51 -13.95 -0.02
CA PRO A 156 4.25 -15.26 0.54
C PRO A 156 2.92 -15.25 1.30
N ALA A 157 2.18 -16.35 1.26
CA ALA A 157 0.91 -16.53 1.96
C ALA A 157 0.96 -16.08 3.43
N ALA A 158 -0.09 -15.41 3.88
CA ALA A 158 -0.27 -14.99 5.27
C ALA A 158 -1.76 -14.95 5.64
N THR A 159 -2.00 -14.70 6.93
CA THR A 159 -3.32 -14.57 7.51
C THR A 159 -3.60 -13.12 7.88
N LEU A 160 -4.86 -12.76 8.11
CA LEU A 160 -5.20 -11.42 8.59
C LEU A 160 -4.59 -11.12 9.98
N ALA A 161 -4.31 -12.17 10.77
CA ALA A 161 -3.67 -12.03 12.09
C ALA A 161 -2.19 -11.61 12.01
N ASP A 162 -1.52 -11.88 10.88
CA ASP A 162 -0.13 -11.47 10.66
C ASP A 162 -0.01 -9.96 10.37
N GLY A 163 -1.13 -9.32 10.04
CA GLY A 163 -1.21 -7.89 9.73
C GLY A 163 -0.75 -7.54 8.31
N PRO A 164 -0.71 -6.23 7.97
CA PRO A 164 -0.34 -5.78 6.63
C PRO A 164 1.12 -6.08 6.28
N ARG A 165 1.34 -6.70 5.12
CA ARG A 165 2.66 -7.01 4.57
C ARG A 165 3.15 -5.89 3.66
N PRO A 166 4.33 -5.30 3.89
CA PRO A 166 4.84 -4.25 3.03
C PRO A 166 5.28 -4.80 1.67
N LEU A 167 5.00 -4.06 0.61
CA LEU A 167 5.64 -4.29 -0.69
C LEU A 167 7.09 -3.83 -0.65
N VAL A 168 8.00 -4.64 -1.18
CA VAL A 168 9.44 -4.36 -1.16
C VAL A 168 9.99 -4.26 -2.57
N GLY A 169 10.60 -3.12 -2.90
CA GLY A 169 11.33 -2.95 -4.16
C GLY A 169 10.48 -2.51 -5.35
N VAL A 170 9.21 -2.18 -5.16
CA VAL A 170 8.38 -1.57 -6.21
C VAL A 170 8.83 -0.14 -6.42
N ARG A 171 9.27 0.18 -7.63
CA ARG A 171 9.75 1.51 -8.00
C ARG A 171 9.33 1.89 -9.42
N TRP A 172 8.96 3.14 -9.59
CA TRP A 172 8.83 3.75 -10.90
C TRP A 172 10.18 4.30 -11.37
N ASN A 173 10.49 4.16 -12.66
CA ASN A 173 11.67 4.75 -13.28
C ASN A 173 11.35 5.15 -14.73
N SER A 174 11.39 6.46 -15.02
CA SER A 174 11.02 7.02 -16.33
C SER A 174 12.03 6.71 -17.44
N THR A 175 13.25 6.29 -17.10
CA THR A 175 14.27 5.89 -18.08
C THR A 175 14.04 4.46 -18.56
N VAL A 176 13.52 3.58 -17.70
CA VAL A 176 13.19 2.20 -18.07
C VAL A 176 11.86 2.13 -18.84
N TYR A 177 10.91 2.98 -18.48
CA TYR A 177 9.58 3.05 -19.10
C TYR A 177 9.36 4.44 -19.70
N PRO A 178 9.92 4.71 -20.90
CA PRO A 178 9.90 6.05 -21.49
C PRO A 178 8.50 6.39 -21.97
N LEU A 179 7.77 7.18 -21.20
CA LEU A 179 6.45 7.70 -21.58
C LEU A 179 6.57 8.95 -22.45
N ASP A 180 5.58 9.13 -23.33
CA ASP A 180 5.40 10.39 -24.04
C ASP A 180 5.03 11.50 -23.04
N ALA A 181 5.32 12.76 -23.37
CA ALA A 181 4.90 13.86 -22.51
C ALA A 181 3.36 13.93 -22.46
N GLY A 182 2.78 14.03 -21.26
CA GLY A 182 1.32 13.98 -21.10
C GLY A 182 0.84 13.58 -19.71
N CYS A 183 -0.46 13.32 -19.61
CA CYS A 183 -1.08 12.74 -18.43
C CYS A 183 -1.11 11.22 -18.53
N HIS A 184 -0.67 10.54 -17.47
CA HIS A 184 -0.66 9.09 -17.39
C HIS A 184 -1.24 8.60 -16.07
N ARG A 185 -1.58 7.31 -16.05
CA ARG A 185 -2.04 6.61 -14.86
C ARG A 185 -1.12 5.47 -14.53
N LEU A 186 -0.77 5.34 -13.25
CA LEU A 186 -0.08 4.19 -12.72
C LEU A 186 -1.06 3.42 -11.85
N THR A 187 -1.28 2.14 -12.12
CA THR A 187 -2.21 1.30 -11.34
C THR A 187 -1.47 0.13 -10.74
N LEU A 188 -1.47 0.03 -9.42
CA LEU A 188 -1.01 -1.14 -8.70
C LEU A 188 -2.22 -2.05 -8.46
N VAL A 189 -2.11 -3.31 -8.88
CA VAL A 189 -3.15 -4.34 -8.74
C VAL A 189 -2.58 -5.50 -7.95
N VAL A 190 -3.36 -6.01 -7.00
CA VAL A 190 -3.03 -7.19 -6.19
C VAL A 190 -4.14 -8.22 -6.30
N THR A 191 -3.78 -9.50 -6.44
CA THR A 191 -4.70 -10.64 -6.59
C THR A 191 -3.94 -11.94 -6.31
N HIS A 192 -4.61 -13.05 -6.01
CA HIS A 192 -3.92 -14.34 -5.88
C HIS A 192 -3.50 -14.89 -7.26
N GLU A 193 -4.27 -14.58 -8.32
CA GLU A 193 -3.98 -15.09 -9.67
C GLU A 193 -4.26 -14.06 -10.77
N PHE A 194 -3.29 -13.87 -11.65
CA PHE A 194 -3.47 -13.14 -12.91
C PHE A 194 -3.70 -14.14 -14.06
N ASP A 195 -4.63 -13.81 -14.95
CA ASP A 195 -4.77 -14.42 -16.25
C ASP A 195 -3.53 -14.11 -17.11
N THR A 196 -2.84 -15.14 -17.57
CA THR A 196 -1.55 -15.01 -18.25
C THR A 196 -1.64 -14.43 -19.65
N GLN A 197 -2.84 -14.45 -20.26
CA GLN A 197 -3.07 -13.91 -21.60
C GLN A 197 -3.33 -12.41 -21.55
N THR A 198 -4.22 -11.99 -20.66
CA THR A 198 -4.70 -10.61 -20.54
C THR A 198 -3.91 -9.78 -19.53
N GLY A 199 -3.27 -10.40 -18.55
CA GLY A 199 -2.69 -9.73 -17.38
C GLY A 199 -3.75 -9.24 -16.38
N CYS A 200 -5.02 -9.61 -16.56
CA CYS A 200 -6.09 -9.26 -15.63
C CYS A 200 -6.08 -10.15 -14.39
N PRO A 201 -6.58 -9.69 -13.23
CA PRO A 201 -6.97 -10.61 -12.18
C PRO A 201 -7.94 -11.66 -12.73
N LYS A 202 -7.71 -12.92 -12.39
CA LYS A 202 -8.54 -14.03 -12.87
C LYS A 202 -9.95 -13.99 -12.27
N ASP A 203 -10.09 -13.57 -11.01
CA ASP A 203 -11.36 -13.16 -10.40
C ASP A 203 -11.22 -11.69 -9.93
N LEU A 204 -12.02 -10.80 -10.50
CA LEU A 204 -12.03 -9.38 -10.13
C LEU A 204 -12.46 -9.14 -8.69
N ARG A 205 -13.27 -10.05 -8.11
CA ARG A 205 -13.68 -9.99 -6.70
C ARG A 205 -12.55 -10.40 -5.76
N ASP A 206 -11.56 -11.13 -6.26
CA ASP A 206 -10.33 -11.51 -5.56
C ASP A 206 -9.17 -10.56 -5.92
N SER A 207 -9.47 -9.26 -6.03
CA SER A 207 -8.45 -8.28 -6.35
C SER A 207 -8.70 -6.94 -5.67
N SER A 208 -7.62 -6.19 -5.47
CA SER A 208 -7.66 -4.80 -5.07
C SER A 208 -6.72 -3.99 -5.94
N GLN A 209 -7.08 -2.73 -6.19
CA GLN A 209 -6.26 -1.84 -6.99
C GLN A 209 -6.22 -0.43 -6.42
N ILE A 210 -5.12 0.25 -6.66
CA ILE A 210 -4.95 1.68 -6.39
C ILE A 210 -4.30 2.35 -7.59
N THR A 211 -4.67 3.60 -7.84
CA THR A 211 -4.22 4.36 -9.01
C THR A 211 -3.61 5.68 -8.59
N TRP A 212 -2.46 6.02 -9.16
CA TRP A 212 -1.87 7.35 -9.14
C TRP A 212 -2.04 8.02 -10.49
N GLN A 213 -2.27 9.33 -10.48
CA GLN A 213 -2.20 10.16 -11.66
C GLN A 213 -0.87 10.90 -11.67
N PHE A 214 -0.21 10.92 -12.81
CA PHE A 214 1.06 11.62 -12.93
C PHE A 214 1.21 12.29 -14.30
N ARG A 215 2.16 13.21 -14.35
CA ARG A 215 2.42 14.08 -15.49
C ARG A 215 3.83 13.78 -15.96
N GLN A 216 3.93 13.21 -17.14
CA GLN A 216 5.21 13.04 -17.80
C GLN A 216 5.60 14.38 -18.44
N CYS A 217 6.64 15.01 -17.93
CA CYS A 217 7.20 16.23 -18.52
C CYS A 217 8.17 15.88 -19.66
N GLY A 218 8.16 16.69 -20.72
CA GLY A 218 9.22 16.72 -21.74
C GLY A 218 10.39 17.60 -21.33
N VAL A 219 11.42 17.66 -22.18
CA VAL A 219 12.55 18.60 -22.01
C VAL A 219 12.06 20.01 -22.32
N GLY A 220 12.13 20.91 -21.34
CA GLY A 220 11.64 22.29 -21.48
C GLY A 220 10.11 22.46 -21.59
N ASP A 221 9.32 21.39 -21.51
CA ASP A 221 7.86 21.43 -21.57
C ASP A 221 7.26 20.55 -20.47
N CYS A 222 6.51 21.19 -19.58
CA CYS A 222 5.60 20.48 -18.70
C CYS A 222 4.31 21.29 -18.70
N PRO A 223 3.21 20.80 -19.31
CA PRO A 223 1.96 21.54 -19.39
C PRO A 223 1.52 22.06 -18.01
N PRO A 224 0.67 23.08 -17.87
CA PRO A 224 0.16 23.44 -16.54
C PRO A 224 -1.03 22.57 -16.11
N ILE A 225 -1.73 21.95 -17.08
CA ILE A 225 -3.04 21.33 -16.88
C ILE A 225 -2.98 19.84 -17.27
N LEU A 226 -3.69 19.02 -16.51
CA LEU A 226 -4.00 17.63 -16.84
C LEU A 226 -5.09 17.58 -17.91
N GLU A 227 -4.70 17.46 -19.17
CA GLU A 227 -5.64 17.21 -20.26
C GLU A 227 -5.48 15.79 -20.78
N ASN A 228 -6.60 15.18 -21.21
CA ASN A 228 -6.63 13.86 -21.83
C ASN A 228 -6.05 12.72 -20.97
N CYS A 229 -6.24 12.77 -19.65
CA CYS A 229 -5.88 11.66 -18.79
C CYS A 229 -6.70 10.40 -19.13
N PRO A 230 -6.09 9.20 -19.11
CA PRO A 230 -6.83 7.96 -19.28
C PRO A 230 -7.95 7.85 -18.25
N SER A 231 -9.13 7.36 -18.66
CA SER A 231 -10.32 7.32 -17.81
C SER A 231 -10.12 6.42 -16.59
N ALA A 232 -10.43 6.91 -15.39
CA ALA A 232 -10.38 6.13 -14.15
C ALA A 232 -11.29 4.89 -14.15
N ALA A 233 -12.34 4.90 -14.97
CA ALA A 233 -13.31 3.81 -15.09
C ALA A 233 -12.78 2.61 -15.91
N ALA A 234 -11.58 2.73 -16.48
CA ALA A 234 -11.02 1.71 -17.32
C ALA A 234 -10.46 0.57 -16.43
N SER A 235 -11.16 -0.57 -16.45
CA SER A 235 -10.82 -1.81 -15.76
C SER A 235 -10.58 -2.91 -16.77
N CYS A 236 -10.04 -4.04 -16.34
CA CYS A 236 -10.17 -5.29 -17.09
C CYS A 236 -11.62 -5.47 -17.54
N PRO A 237 -11.85 -5.93 -18.79
CA PRO A 237 -13.20 -6.23 -19.25
C PRO A 237 -13.81 -7.18 -18.22
N LEU A 238 -14.98 -6.81 -17.71
CA LEU A 238 -15.73 -7.64 -16.78
C LEU A 238 -15.81 -9.03 -17.40
N ASP A 239 -15.46 -10.04 -16.61
CA ASP A 239 -15.44 -11.42 -17.03
C ASP A 239 -16.68 -11.72 -17.89
N PRO A 240 -16.56 -12.12 -19.17
CA PRO A 240 -17.70 -12.38 -20.02
C PRO A 240 -18.64 -13.46 -19.43
N THR A 241 -18.16 -14.30 -18.51
CA THR A 241 -19.01 -15.23 -17.75
C THR A 241 -19.94 -14.55 -16.74
N ALA A 242 -19.59 -13.36 -16.23
CA ALA A 242 -20.50 -12.57 -15.38
C ALA A 242 -21.70 -12.00 -16.16
N ALA A 243 -21.55 -11.77 -17.47
CA ALA A 243 -22.62 -11.26 -18.31
C ALA A 243 -23.64 -12.33 -18.77
N THR A 244 -23.34 -13.62 -18.59
CA THR A 244 -24.21 -14.72 -19.07
C THR A 244 -25.00 -15.41 -17.96
N GLY A 245 -24.79 -15.03 -16.69
CA GLY A 245 -25.44 -15.65 -15.52
C GLY A 245 -26.92 -15.29 -15.28
N ASP A 246 -27.40 -14.14 -15.77
CA ASP A 246 -28.72 -13.59 -15.37
C ASP A 246 -29.86 -13.79 -16.39
N MET A 247 -29.67 -14.59 -17.44
CA MET A 247 -30.65 -14.71 -18.52
C MET A 247 -31.30 -16.11 -18.63
N LYS A 248 -31.57 -16.77 -17.49
CA LYS A 248 -32.22 -18.10 -17.50
C LYS A 248 -33.43 -18.34 -16.59
N ASP A 249 -33.94 -17.35 -15.87
CA ASP A 249 -35.16 -17.48 -15.04
C ASP A 249 -36.33 -16.59 -15.52
N ALA A 250 -36.52 -16.44 -16.83
CA ALA A 250 -37.81 -16.00 -17.37
C ALA A 250 -38.78 -17.19 -17.40
N GLY A 251 -39.32 -17.52 -16.22
CA GLY A 251 -40.34 -18.54 -16.04
C GLY A 251 -41.56 -18.29 -16.92
N THR A 252 -41.84 -19.26 -17.79
CA THR A 252 -43.12 -19.45 -18.47
C THR A 252 -44.22 -19.67 -17.43
N THR A 253 -44.98 -18.63 -17.09
CA THR A 253 -46.29 -18.79 -16.45
C THR A 253 -47.26 -19.30 -17.52
N GLY A 254 -47.50 -20.62 -17.53
CA GLY A 254 -48.58 -21.24 -18.28
C GLY A 254 -49.94 -20.89 -17.67
N GLY A 255 -50.87 -20.50 -18.54
CA GLY A 255 -52.31 -20.47 -18.28
C GLY A 255 -53.00 -21.66 -18.93
#